data_AF-A0A2H0ULS0-F1
#
_entry.id   AF-A0A2H0ULS0-F1
#
_cell.length_a   1.000
_cell.length_b   1.000
_cell.length_c   1.000
_cell.angle_alpha   90.00
_cell.angle_beta   90.00
_cell.angle_gamma   90.00
#
_symmetry.space_group_name_H-M   'P 1'
#
loop_
_entity.id
_entity.type
_entity.pdbx_description
1 polymer ?
#
loop_
_entity_poly.entity_id
_entity_poly.type
_entity_poly.pdbx_seq_one_letter_code
_entity_poly.pdbx_strand_id
1 'polypeptide(L)'
;MTKRITIVLCLLLACLIGRGIGGEGRPTEREAFFQALRIVECGDVADPPDGDGGEAIGPYQIHRAYFQDAVDFDESIAHLKYEDCRTDEFKASQVVATYMRRYVPRAWKAEDWQVAARTHNGGPRGAKKSSTLPYWRKVKAEMDRLLEPST
;
A
#
# COMPACT_ATOMS: atom_id res chain seq x y z
N MET A 1 10.14 -8.78 -28.22
CA MET A 1 10.34 -7.74 -27.19
C MET A 1 9.85 -8.28 -25.85
N THR A 2 10.73 -8.96 -25.12
CA THR A 2 10.44 -9.63 -23.86
C THR A 2 10.41 -8.56 -22.76
N LYS A 3 9.22 -8.25 -22.22
CA LYS A 3 9.11 -7.31 -21.11
C LYS A 3 9.79 -7.94 -19.90
N ARG A 4 10.90 -7.33 -19.46
CA ARG A 4 11.63 -7.71 -18.26
C ARG A 4 10.64 -7.61 -17.09
N ILE A 5 10.28 -8.77 -16.55
CA ILE A 5 9.53 -8.90 -15.30
C ILE A 5 10.54 -8.50 -14.23
N THR A 6 10.49 -7.25 -13.77
CA THR A 6 11.21 -6.85 -12.56
C THR A 6 10.51 -7.54 -11.41
N ILE A 7 11.08 -8.67 -11.00
CA ILE A 7 10.74 -9.36 -9.78
C ILE A 7 11.17 -8.40 -8.66
N VAL A 8 10.20 -7.73 -8.03
CA VAL A 8 10.41 -7.06 -6.76
C VAL A 8 10.71 -8.15 -5.74
N LEU A 9 11.99 -8.45 -5.59
CA LEU A 9 12.50 -9.35 -4.57
C LEU A 9 12.57 -8.55 -3.26
N CYS A 10 11.41 -8.25 -2.67
CA CYS A 10 11.36 -7.89 -1.26
C CYS A 10 11.69 -9.17 -0.49
N LEU A 11 12.96 -9.29 -0.09
CA LEU A 11 13.44 -10.28 0.85
C LEU A 11 12.51 -10.25 2.07
N LEU A 12 11.83 -11.36 2.29
CA LEU A 12 11.07 -11.64 3.50
C LEU A 12 12.07 -11.74 4.66
N LEU A 13 12.45 -10.60 5.25
CA LEU A 13 12.93 -10.59 6.62
C LEU A 13 11.70 -10.40 7.50
N ALA A 14 11.14 -11.51 7.96
CA ALA A 14 10.22 -11.47 9.10
C ALA A 14 11.01 -10.97 10.31
N CYS A 15 11.04 -9.66 10.50
CA CYS A 15 11.52 -9.07 11.73
C CYS A 15 10.38 -9.17 12.75
N LEU A 16 10.41 -10.24 13.54
CA LEU A 16 9.66 -10.34 14.78
C LEU A 16 10.18 -9.25 15.73
N ILE A 17 9.63 -8.04 15.60
CA ILE A 17 9.79 -7.00 16.59
C ILE A 17 8.39 -6.70 17.10
N GLY A 18 8.08 -7.27 18.26
CA GLY A 18 6.91 -6.89 19.02
C GLY A 18 6.94 -5.40 19.30
N ARG A 19 5.83 -4.72 19.06
CA ARG A 19 5.54 -3.43 19.66
C ARG A 19 4.21 -3.50 20.37
N GLY A 20 4.30 -3.27 21.68
CA GLY A 20 3.16 -3.14 22.55
C GLY A 20 2.61 -1.72 22.59
N ILE A 21 1.36 -1.70 23.08
CA ILE A 21 0.60 -0.69 23.81
C ILE A 21 0.19 0.59 23.06
N GLY A 22 -1.11 0.68 22.74
CA GLY A 22 -1.83 1.96 22.65
C GLY A 22 -3.05 1.96 21.72
N GLY A 23 -4.25 1.69 22.27
CA GLY A 23 -5.54 1.97 21.63
C GLY A 23 -6.55 0.83 21.76
N GLU A 24 -7.54 0.97 22.64
CA GLU A 24 -8.62 0.00 22.85
C GLU A 24 -9.55 -0.07 21.63
N GLY A 25 -9.56 -1.21 20.94
CA GLY A 25 -10.48 -1.51 19.83
C GLY A 25 -9.80 -2.32 18.72
N ARG A 26 -10.54 -3.25 18.10
CA ARG A 26 -10.10 -3.92 16.87
C ARG A 26 -9.99 -2.87 15.76
N PRO A 27 -8.94 -2.86 14.91
CA PRO A 27 -8.88 -1.93 13.78
C PRO A 27 -10.08 -2.14 12.85
N THR A 28 -10.53 -1.06 12.22
CA THR A 28 -11.44 -1.13 11.08
C THR A 28 -10.75 -1.88 9.93
N GLU A 29 -11.53 -2.42 8.98
CA GLU A 29 -10.93 -3.10 7.82
C GLU A 29 -10.04 -2.17 6.99
N ARG A 30 -10.36 -0.88 6.95
CA ARG A 30 -9.56 0.14 6.24
C ARG A 30 -8.23 0.41 6.92
N GLU A 31 -8.21 0.52 8.25
CA GLU A 31 -6.96 0.63 9.02
C GLU A 31 -6.12 -0.63 8.84
N ALA A 32 -6.75 -1.81 8.94
CA ALA A 32 -6.09 -3.08 8.69
C ALA A 32 -5.54 -3.18 7.25
N PHE A 33 -6.24 -2.65 6.25
CA PHE A 33 -5.77 -2.61 4.87
C PHE A 33 -4.51 -1.77 4.71
N PHE A 34 -4.48 -0.54 5.25
CA PHE A 34 -3.28 0.30 5.18
C PHE A 34 -2.10 -0.33 5.92
N GLN A 35 -2.34 -0.86 7.12
CA GLN A 35 -1.29 -1.55 7.87
C GLN A 35 -0.78 -2.79 7.14
N ALA A 36 -1.67 -3.57 6.52
CA ALA A 36 -1.30 -4.72 5.70
C ALA A 36 -0.47 -4.34 4.46
N LEU A 37 -0.83 -3.25 3.76
CA LEU A 37 0.01 -2.74 2.66
C LEU A 37 1.41 -2.40 3.16
N ARG A 38 1.51 -1.64 4.26
CA ARG A 38 2.80 -1.27 4.85
C ARG A 38 3.65 -2.48 5.23
N ILE A 39 3.06 -3.48 5.87
CA ILE A 39 3.76 -4.73 6.22
C ILE A 39 4.26 -5.43 4.95
N VAL A 40 3.45 -5.53 3.91
CA VAL A 40 3.81 -6.22 2.66
C VAL A 40 4.87 -5.46 1.86
N GLU A 41 4.81 -4.13 1.86
CA GLU A 41 5.73 -3.27 1.11
C GLU A 41 7.09 -3.13 1.78
N CYS A 42 7.14 -3.01 3.11
CA CYS A 42 8.39 -2.72 3.82
C CYS A 42 8.62 -3.44 5.16
N GLY A 43 7.75 -4.36 5.56
CA GLY A 43 7.90 -5.10 6.82
C GLY A 43 7.59 -4.28 8.07
N ASP A 44 6.80 -3.20 7.94
CA ASP A 44 6.38 -2.32 9.04
C ASP A 44 7.52 -1.57 9.75
N VAL A 45 8.55 -1.19 8.99
CA VAL A 45 9.66 -0.37 9.50
C VAL A 45 9.34 1.12 9.41
N ALA A 46 9.91 1.92 10.33
CA ALA A 46 9.64 3.36 10.40
C ALA A 46 10.26 4.16 9.24
N ASP A 47 11.44 3.73 8.77
CA ASP A 47 12.19 4.37 7.69
C ASP A 47 12.58 3.32 6.65
N PRO A 48 11.62 2.94 5.77
CA PRO A 48 11.86 1.88 4.80
C PRO A 48 12.82 2.37 3.70
N PRO A 49 13.77 1.54 3.25
CA PRO A 49 14.60 1.89 2.12
C PRO A 49 13.74 2.07 0.86
N ASP A 50 14.24 2.89 -0.07
CA ASP A 50 13.58 3.02 -1.37
C ASP A 50 13.69 1.72 -2.16
N GLY A 51 12.56 1.29 -2.72
CA GLY A 51 12.46 0.16 -3.62
C GLY A 51 12.76 0.54 -5.06
N ASP A 52 12.78 -0.49 -5.93
CA ASP A 52 12.92 -0.35 -7.38
C ASP A 52 14.09 0.54 -7.85
N GLY A 53 15.20 0.52 -7.10
CA GLY A 53 16.39 1.30 -7.42
C GLY A 53 16.27 2.79 -7.08
N GLY A 54 15.39 3.18 -6.16
CA GLY A 54 15.17 4.56 -5.74
C GLY A 54 13.83 5.16 -6.22
N GLU A 55 13.07 4.41 -7.01
CA GLU A 55 11.86 4.91 -7.68
C GLU A 55 10.59 4.72 -6.86
N ALA A 56 10.59 3.87 -5.84
CA ALA A 56 9.46 3.62 -4.95
C ALA A 56 9.83 4.02 -3.53
N ILE A 57 9.01 4.87 -2.88
CA ILE A 57 9.40 5.51 -1.60
C ILE A 57 8.41 5.24 -0.47
N GLY A 58 8.94 5.21 0.75
CA GLY A 58 8.16 5.26 1.98
C GLY A 58 7.35 3.99 2.29
N PRO A 59 6.41 4.09 3.25
CA PRO A 59 5.73 2.93 3.85
C PRO A 59 4.85 2.16 2.86
N TYR A 60 4.41 2.79 1.77
CA TYR A 60 3.58 2.15 0.74
C TYR A 60 4.32 1.99 -0.60
N GLN A 61 5.63 2.24 -0.64
CA GLN A 61 6.48 2.13 -1.84
C GLN A 61 5.84 2.82 -3.06
N ILE A 62 5.47 4.08 -2.88
CA ILE A 62 4.75 4.87 -3.90
C ILE A 62 5.74 5.29 -4.97
N HIS A 63 5.40 5.13 -6.25
CA HIS A 63 6.18 5.66 -7.37
C HIS A 63 5.77 7.08 -7.74
N ARG A 64 6.67 7.85 -8.37
CA ARG A 64 6.39 9.22 -8.82
C ARG A 64 5.15 9.32 -9.73
N ALA A 65 4.96 8.38 -10.65
CA ALA A 65 3.78 8.35 -11.53
C ALA A 65 2.47 8.07 -10.75
N TYR A 66 2.55 7.24 -9.70
CA TYR A 66 1.42 6.98 -8.81
C TYR A 66 1.03 8.27 -8.07
N PHE A 67 2.01 8.96 -7.51
CA PHE A 67 1.82 10.23 -6.84
C PHE A 67 1.21 11.29 -7.77
N GLN A 68 1.75 11.42 -8.99
CA GLN A 68 1.25 12.39 -9.97
C GLN A 68 -0.20 12.11 -10.35
N ASP A 69 -0.57 10.84 -10.56
CA ASP A 69 -1.95 10.47 -10.84
C ASP A 69 -2.90 10.85 -9.70
N ALA A 70 -2.47 10.72 -8.44
CA ALA A 70 -3.29 11.13 -7.31
C ALA A 70 -3.48 12.66 -7.28
N VAL A 71 -2.40 13.41 -7.43
CA VAL A 71 -2.42 14.89 -7.43
C VAL A 71 -3.24 15.44 -8.60
N ASP A 72 -3.08 14.89 -9.79
CA ASP A 72 -3.84 15.32 -10.99
C ASP A 72 -5.35 15.06 -10.86
N PHE A 73 -5.75 14.14 -9.98
CA PHE A 73 -7.16 13.79 -9.78
C PHE A 73 -7.84 14.64 -8.71
N ASP A 74 -7.12 15.04 -7.66
CA ASP A 74 -7.69 15.73 -6.50
C ASP A 74 -6.78 16.89 -6.07
N GLU A 75 -7.15 18.10 -6.47
CA GLU A 75 -6.40 19.32 -6.19
C GLU A 75 -6.23 19.58 -4.69
N SER A 76 -7.06 18.99 -3.82
CA SER A 76 -6.94 19.15 -2.37
C SER A 76 -5.61 18.62 -1.82
N ILE A 77 -4.97 17.66 -2.50
CA ILE A 77 -3.65 17.12 -2.14
C ILE A 77 -2.50 17.69 -2.98
N ALA A 78 -2.75 18.64 -3.89
CA ALA A 78 -1.73 19.19 -4.79
C ALA A 78 -0.61 19.96 -4.06
N HIS A 79 -0.81 20.32 -2.80
CA HIS A 79 0.20 20.92 -1.94
C HIS A 79 1.23 19.92 -1.40
N LEU A 80 0.94 18.61 -1.48
CA LEU A 80 1.89 17.55 -1.11
C LEU A 80 3.03 17.49 -2.12
N LYS A 81 4.19 17.03 -1.68
CA LYS A 81 5.33 16.69 -2.53
C LYS A 81 5.48 15.18 -2.59
N TYR A 82 6.07 14.67 -3.66
CA TYR A 82 6.34 13.24 -3.77
C TYR A 82 7.18 12.77 -2.57
N GLU A 83 8.22 13.52 -2.24
CA GLU A 83 9.16 13.22 -1.17
C GLU A 83 8.51 13.22 0.23
N ASP A 84 7.37 13.88 0.43
CA ASP A 84 6.62 13.80 1.69
C ASP A 84 6.17 12.35 1.98
N CYS A 85 5.90 11.56 0.94
CA CYS A 85 5.44 10.19 1.08
C CYS A 85 6.50 9.24 1.67
N ARG A 86 7.77 9.69 1.75
CA ARG A 86 8.89 8.88 2.24
C ARG A 86 8.80 8.63 3.75
N THR A 87 8.45 9.66 4.51
CA THR A 87 8.52 9.64 5.98
C THR A 87 7.20 9.98 6.66
N ASP A 88 6.26 10.62 5.96
CA ASP A 88 4.95 10.97 6.49
C ASP A 88 3.90 9.97 6.01
N GLU A 89 3.62 8.96 6.84
CA GLU A 89 2.63 7.92 6.55
C GLU A 89 1.23 8.49 6.32
N PHE A 90 0.85 9.53 7.06
CA PHE A 90 -0.46 10.13 6.90
C PHE A 90 -0.60 10.72 5.49
N LYS A 91 0.39 11.51 5.04
CA LYS A 91 0.41 12.05 3.67
C LYS A 91 0.48 10.94 2.61
N ALA A 92 1.30 9.91 2.82
CA ALA A 92 1.38 8.77 1.91
C ALA A 92 0.02 8.04 1.79
N SER A 93 -0.72 7.90 2.91
CA SER A 93 -2.04 7.26 2.92
C SER A 93 -3.09 8.09 2.18
N GLN A 94 -2.99 9.43 2.22
CA GLN A 94 -3.84 10.33 1.44
C GLN A 94 -3.61 10.13 -0.06
N VAL A 95 -2.35 9.97 -0.49
CA VAL A 95 -2.00 9.69 -1.89
C VAL A 95 -2.58 8.35 -2.35
N VAL A 96 -2.39 7.28 -1.57
CA VAL A 96 -2.97 5.95 -1.86
C VAL A 96 -4.49 6.01 -1.93
N ALA A 97 -5.16 6.61 -0.94
CA ALA A 97 -6.61 6.74 -0.94
C ALA A 97 -7.13 7.51 -2.16
N THR A 98 -6.43 8.58 -2.56
CA THR A 98 -6.78 9.40 -3.72
C THR A 98 -6.60 8.64 -5.03
N TYR A 99 -5.51 7.87 -5.15
CA TYR A 99 -5.30 6.98 -6.28
C TYR A 99 -6.39 5.91 -6.41
N MET A 100 -6.83 5.33 -5.28
CA MET A 100 -7.96 4.39 -5.28
C MET A 100 -9.28 5.06 -5.67
N ARG A 101 -9.53 6.30 -5.23
CA ARG A 101 -10.70 7.09 -5.66
C ARG A 101 -10.66 7.38 -7.17
N ARG A 102 -9.49 7.61 -7.75
CA ARG A 102 -9.32 7.82 -9.20
C ARG A 102 -9.64 6.55 -9.99
N TYR A 103 -9.02 5.42 -9.64
CA TYR A 103 -8.99 4.25 -10.52
C TYR A 103 -10.01 3.17 -10.19
N VAL A 104 -10.40 3.03 -8.92
CA VAL A 104 -11.34 2.00 -8.47
C VAL A 104 -12.38 2.55 -7.49
N PRO A 105 -13.06 3.69 -7.78
CA PRO A 105 -13.91 4.38 -6.81
C PRO A 105 -15.03 3.53 -6.22
N ARG A 106 -15.65 2.66 -7.03
CA ARG A 106 -16.71 1.76 -6.57
C ARG A 106 -16.18 0.71 -5.60
N ALA A 107 -15.04 0.11 -5.93
CA ALA A 107 -14.39 -0.90 -5.11
C ALA A 107 -13.87 -0.27 -3.80
N TRP A 108 -13.27 0.92 -3.89
CA TRP A 108 -12.79 1.67 -2.73
C TRP A 108 -13.91 2.06 -1.75
N LYS A 109 -15.07 2.46 -2.28
CA LYS A 109 -16.27 2.77 -1.49
C LYS A 109 -16.90 1.51 -0.87
N ALA A 110 -16.88 0.39 -1.60
CA ALA A 110 -17.42 -0.88 -1.15
C ALA A 110 -16.45 -1.70 -0.29
N GLU A 111 -15.27 -1.15 0.02
CA GLU A 111 -14.24 -1.85 0.81
C GLU A 111 -13.80 -3.18 0.17
N ASP A 112 -13.76 -3.21 -1.16
CA ASP A 112 -13.19 -4.33 -1.93
C ASP A 112 -11.65 -4.24 -1.92
N TRP A 113 -11.08 -4.76 -0.83
CA TRP A 113 -9.65 -4.73 -0.57
C TRP A 113 -8.83 -5.56 -1.56
N GLN A 114 -9.44 -6.56 -2.20
CA GLN A 114 -8.78 -7.31 -3.27
C GLN A 114 -8.53 -6.42 -4.48
N VAL A 115 -9.54 -5.68 -4.93
CA VAL A 115 -9.40 -4.77 -6.06
C VAL A 115 -8.45 -3.63 -5.72
N ALA A 116 -8.53 -3.08 -4.50
CA ALA A 116 -7.62 -2.01 -4.05
C ALA A 116 -6.15 -2.47 -3.99
N ALA A 117 -5.84 -3.58 -3.30
CA ALA A 117 -4.47 -4.11 -3.20
C ALA A 117 -3.86 -4.43 -4.57
N ARG A 118 -4.65 -5.03 -5.47
CA ARG A 118 -4.16 -5.39 -6.81
C ARG A 118 -3.96 -4.15 -7.68
N THR A 119 -4.74 -3.09 -7.46
CA THR A 119 -4.57 -1.80 -8.14
C THR A 119 -3.34 -1.07 -7.62
N HIS A 120 -3.07 -1.14 -6.31
CA HIS A 120 -1.82 -0.63 -5.71
C HIS A 120 -0.59 -1.27 -6.36
N ASN A 121 -0.53 -2.60 -6.37
CA ASN A 121 0.61 -3.35 -6.91
C ASN A 121 0.75 -3.27 -8.44
N GLY A 122 -0.36 -3.17 -9.18
CA GLY A 122 -0.36 -3.32 -10.63
C GLY A 122 -0.67 -2.06 -11.43
N GLY A 123 -0.86 -0.92 -10.76
CA GLY A 123 -1.35 0.33 -11.32
C GLY A 123 -2.83 0.26 -11.74
N PRO A 124 -3.30 1.15 -12.64
CA PRO A 124 -4.74 1.36 -12.91
C PRO A 124 -5.51 0.13 -13.41
N ARG A 125 -4.79 -0.84 -14.00
CA ARG A 125 -5.37 -2.10 -14.51
C ARG A 125 -4.91 -3.31 -13.69
N GLY A 126 -4.35 -3.09 -12.51
CA GLY A 126 -3.75 -4.13 -11.68
C GLY A 126 -4.75 -5.21 -11.28
N ALA A 127 -5.99 -4.84 -10.95
CA ALA A 127 -7.08 -5.77 -10.67
C ALA A 127 -7.46 -6.69 -11.85
N LYS A 128 -7.03 -6.38 -13.09
CA LYS A 128 -7.26 -7.22 -14.27
C LYS A 128 -6.10 -8.17 -14.59
N LYS A 129 -4.94 -8.00 -13.94
CA LYS A 129 -3.73 -8.79 -14.19
C LYS A 129 -3.68 -9.97 -13.23
N SER A 130 -3.47 -11.19 -13.72
CA SER A 130 -3.27 -12.37 -12.86
C SER A 130 -1.99 -12.27 -12.02
N SER A 131 -0.98 -11.52 -12.51
CA SER A 131 0.29 -11.30 -11.82
C SER A 131 0.17 -10.58 -10.48
N THR A 132 -0.95 -9.90 -10.20
CA THR A 132 -1.19 -9.20 -8.91
C THR A 132 -1.87 -10.09 -7.86
N LEU A 133 -2.31 -11.31 -8.24
CA LEU A 133 -2.96 -12.23 -7.30
C LEU A 133 -2.04 -12.68 -6.15
N PRO A 134 -0.75 -13.00 -6.37
CA PRO A 134 0.16 -13.32 -5.26
C PRO A 134 0.30 -12.18 -4.25
N TYR A 135 0.38 -10.93 -4.73
CA TYR A 135 0.43 -9.75 -3.87
C TYR A 135 -0.82 -9.64 -3.00
N TRP A 136 -2.02 -9.80 -3.59
CA TRP A 136 -3.27 -9.82 -2.84
C TRP A 136 -3.28 -10.87 -1.73
N ARG A 137 -2.81 -12.10 -1.99
CA ARG A 137 -2.79 -13.15 -0.95
C ARG A 137 -1.96 -12.75 0.26
N LYS A 138 -0.85 -12.03 0.07
CA LYS A 138 -0.02 -11.51 1.16
C LYS A 138 -0.77 -10.44 1.96
N VAL A 139 -1.37 -9.46 1.28
CA VAL A 139 -2.14 -8.39 1.93
C VAL A 139 -3.31 -8.98 2.71
N LYS A 140 -4.06 -9.91 2.11
CA LYS A 140 -5.19 -10.57 2.78
C LYS A 140 -4.73 -11.29 4.05
N ALA A 141 -3.61 -12.02 4.01
CA ALA A 141 -3.10 -12.72 5.18
C ALA A 141 -2.77 -11.77 6.34
N GLU A 142 -2.18 -10.61 6.05
CA GLU A 142 -1.93 -9.59 7.09
C GLU A 142 -3.23 -8.95 7.58
N MET A 143 -4.19 -8.66 6.70
CA MET A 143 -5.50 -8.16 7.13
C MET A 143 -6.22 -9.14 8.04
N ASP A 144 -6.25 -10.43 7.69
CA ASP A 144 -6.85 -11.49 8.51
C ASP A 144 -6.18 -11.51 9.90
N ARG A 145 -4.85 -11.50 9.96
CA ARG A 145 -4.07 -11.47 11.22
C ARG A 145 -4.36 -10.24 12.09
N LEU A 146 -4.53 -9.08 11.47
CA LEU A 146 -4.80 -7.82 12.18
C LEU A 146 -6.25 -7.72 12.70
N LEU A 147 -7.18 -8.44 12.06
CA LEU A 147 -8.59 -8.46 12.44
C LEU A 147 -8.94 -9.62 13.38
N GLU A 148 -8.09 -10.64 13.48
CA GLU A 148 -8.24 -11.75 14.43
C GLU A 148 -8.17 -11.26 15.89
N PRO A 149 -9.00 -11.81 16.80
CA PRO A 149 -8.88 -11.53 18.22
C PRO A 149 -7.55 -12.07 18.76
N SER A 150 -6.83 -11.27 19.54
CA SER A 150 -5.68 -11.77 20.31
C SER A 150 -6.16 -12.90 21.23
N THR A 151 -5.74 -14.14 20.96
CA THR A 151 -5.92 -15.29 21.85
C THR A 151 -5.05 -15.17 23.10
#